data_AF-A0A183FNC8-F1
#
_entry.id   AF-A0A183FNC8-F1
#
_cell.length_a   1.000
_cell.length_b   1.000
_cell.length_c   1.000
_cell.angle_alpha   90.00
_cell.angle_beta   90.00
_cell.angle_gamma   90.00
#
_symmetry.space_group_name_H-M   'P 1'
#
loop_
_entity.id
_entity.type
_entity.pdbx_description
1 polymer ?
#
loop_
_entity_poly.entity_id
_entity_poly.type
_entity_poly.pdbx_seq_one_letter_code
_entity_poly.pdbx_strand_id
1 'polypeptide(L)'
;MCEARLRWYGHVLRGKEDSVRKIGLEMEMSGKRPRGRPKQRWSDTLHRDLKVAGVHPDLALDRERWGHDTRIPRYELKKKKKSRRRFTALLRSIRR
;
A
#
# COMPACT_ATOMS: atom_id res chain seq x y z
N MET A 1 2.17 3.84 12.06
CA MET A 1 3.33 3.69 11.14
C MET A 1 2.95 3.64 9.66
N CYS A 2 2.01 2.77 9.23
CA CYS A 2 1.62 2.66 7.81
C CYS A 2 1.18 4.01 7.20
N GLU A 3 0.30 4.76 7.88
CA GLU A 3 -0.18 6.06 7.39
C GLU A 3 0.96 7.05 7.13
N ALA A 4 1.92 7.19 8.04
CA ALA A 4 3.07 8.07 7.85
C ALA A 4 3.91 7.70 6.62
N ARG A 5 4.09 6.39 6.36
CA ARG A 5 4.78 5.90 5.16
C ARG A 5 4.00 6.20 3.88
N LEU A 6 2.69 6.00 3.89
CA LEU A 6 1.83 6.31 2.74
C LEU A 6 1.76 7.82 2.49
N ARG A 7 1.73 8.66 3.53
CA ARG A 7 1.82 10.12 3.38
C ARG A 7 3.13 10.55 2.72
N TRP A 8 4.25 10.00 3.17
CA TRP A 8 5.56 10.24 2.55
C TRP A 8 5.60 9.75 1.10
N TYR A 9 5.09 8.55 0.83
CA TYR A 9 5.05 7.97 -0.51
C TYR A 9 4.22 8.82 -1.48
N GLY A 10 3.02 9.25 -1.08
CA GLY A 10 2.22 10.15 -1.91
C GLY A 10 2.90 11.51 -2.11
N HIS A 11 3.65 12.02 -1.13
CA HIS A 11 4.46 13.22 -1.33
C HIS A 11 5.57 13.01 -2.37
N VAL A 12 6.24 11.85 -2.37
CA VAL A 12 7.26 11.52 -3.38
C VAL A 12 6.63 11.38 -4.77
N LEU A 13 5.49 10.71 -4.91
CA LEU A 13 4.81 10.53 -6.20
C LEU A 13 4.37 11.85 -6.84
N ARG A 14 3.93 12.82 -6.02
CA ARG A 14 3.55 14.18 -6.48
C ARG A 14 4.75 15.11 -6.67
N GLY A 15 5.94 14.69 -6.26
CA GLY A 15 7.16 15.46 -6.43
C GLY A 15 7.60 15.52 -7.90
N LYS A 16 8.57 16.38 -8.20
CA LYS A 16 9.18 16.47 -9.53
C LYS A 16 9.81 15.12 -9.90
N GLU A 17 9.71 14.73 -11.17
CA GLU A 17 10.30 13.52 -11.74
C GLU A 17 11.79 13.39 -11.41
N ASP A 18 12.54 14.46 -11.65
CA ASP A 18 14.00 14.49 -11.44
C ASP A 18 14.41 14.58 -9.96
N SER A 19 13.45 14.53 -9.03
CA SER A 19 13.79 14.61 -7.61
C SER A 19 14.53 13.35 -7.17
N VAL A 20 15.62 13.53 -6.43
CA VAL A 20 16.44 12.42 -5.87
C VAL A 20 15.58 11.39 -5.13
N ARG A 21 14.48 11.82 -4.50
CA ARG A 21 13.55 10.94 -3.79
C ARG A 21 12.73 10.06 -4.73
N LYS A 22 12.29 10.59 -5.88
CA LYS A 22 11.49 9.86 -6.86
C LYS A 22 12.38 8.90 -7.66
N ILE A 23 13.54 9.38 -8.11
CA ILE A 23 14.58 8.53 -8.70
C ILE A 23 14.97 7.41 -7.72
N GLY A 24 15.22 7.72 -6.45
CA GLY A 24 15.54 6.73 -5.42
C GLY A 24 14.45 5.71 -5.11
N LEU A 25 13.19 6.08 -5.34
CA LEU A 25 12.04 5.20 -5.17
C LEU A 25 11.90 4.21 -6.34
N GLU A 26 12.17 4.67 -7.56
CA GLU A 26 12.06 3.90 -8.80
C GLU A 26 13.29 3.05 -9.11
N MET A 27 14.46 3.43 -8.57
CA MET A 27 15.70 2.67 -8.70
C MET A 27 15.54 1.25 -8.14
N GLU A 28 15.37 0.28 -9.05
CA GLU A 28 15.37 -1.13 -8.70
C GLU A 28 16.82 -1.58 -8.43
N MET A 29 17.16 -1.71 -7.15
CA MET A 29 18.46 -2.26 -6.75
C MET A 29 18.55 -3.73 -7.21
N SER A 30 19.23 -3.94 -8.34
CA SER A 30 19.57 -5.25 -8.91
C SER A 30 20.76 -5.86 -8.15
N GLY A 31 20.74 -7.18 -7.94
CA GLY A 31 21.81 -7.91 -7.24
C GLY A 31 21.32 -8.95 -6.24
N LYS A 32 22.11 -10.02 -6.07
CA LYS A 32 21.88 -11.07 -5.06
C LYS A 32 22.39 -10.59 -3.70
N ARG A 33 21.51 -10.54 -2.69
CA ARG A 33 21.90 -10.17 -1.31
C ARG A 33 22.54 -11.34 -0.56
N PRO A 34 23.50 -11.07 0.34
CA PRO A 34 24.09 -12.09 1.19
C PRO A 34 23.05 -12.71 2.15
N ARG A 35 23.30 -13.95 2.58
CA ARG A 35 22.45 -14.69 3.52
C ARG A 35 22.52 -14.06 4.92
N GLY A 36 21.39 -14.01 5.63
CA GLY A 36 21.32 -13.61 7.05
C GLY A 36 20.53 -12.33 7.37
N ARG A 37 20.34 -11.41 6.40
CA ARG A 37 19.57 -10.17 6.62
C ARG A 37 18.09 -10.34 6.21
N PRO A 38 17.12 -9.68 6.89
CA PRO A 38 15.72 -9.71 6.45
C PRO A 38 15.58 -9.31 4.98
N LYS A 39 14.91 -10.16 4.20
CA LYS A 39 14.73 -9.98 2.75
C LYS A 39 13.82 -8.78 2.41
N GLN A 40 13.11 -8.25 3.40
CA GLN A 40 12.09 -7.22 3.23
C GLN A 40 12.70 -5.86 2.85
N ARG A 41 12.37 -5.40 1.64
CA ARG A 41 12.68 -4.05 1.15
C ARG A 41 11.70 -3.03 1.70
N TRP A 42 12.08 -1.75 1.63
CA TRP A 42 11.15 -0.65 1.86
C TRP A 42 9.96 -0.72 0.89
N SER A 43 10.22 -1.00 -0.39
CA SER A 43 9.19 -1.20 -1.42
C SER A 43 8.22 -2.35 -1.09
N ASP A 44 8.72 -3.50 -0.63
CA ASP A 44 7.88 -4.62 -0.18
C ASP A 44 6.94 -4.20 0.96
N THR A 45 7.44 -3.32 1.83
CA THR A 45 6.69 -2.80 2.97
C THR A 45 5.62 -1.79 2.52
N LEU A 46 5.95 -0.92 1.55
CA LEU A 46 5.00 0.00 0.91
C LEU A 46 3.88 -0.76 0.19
N HIS A 47 4.22 -1.78 -0.61
CA HIS A 47 3.22 -2.63 -1.28
C HIS A 47 2.28 -3.31 -0.29
N ARG A 48 2.82 -3.77 0.85
CA ARG A 48 1.99 -4.32 1.92
C ARG A 48 1.05 -3.28 2.51
N ASP A 49 1.53 -2.05 2.74
CA ASP A 49 0.71 -0.97 3.29
C ASP A 49 -0.38 -0.53 2.33
N LEU A 50 -0.09 -0.37 1.04
CA LEU A 50 -1.07 -0.09 -0.02
C LEU A 50 -2.14 -1.19 -0.09
N LYS A 51 -1.71 -2.46 -0.08
CA LYS A 51 -2.63 -3.62 -0.08
C LYS A 51 -3.47 -3.71 1.19
N VAL A 52 -2.94 -3.26 2.32
CA VAL A 52 -3.68 -3.19 3.57
C VAL A 52 -4.73 -2.09 3.48
N ALA A 53 -4.34 -0.88 3.07
CA ALA A 53 -5.22 0.28 2.91
C ALA A 53 -6.26 0.11 1.78
N GLY A 54 -5.98 -0.75 0.80
CA GLY A 54 -6.82 -0.93 -0.38
C GLY A 54 -6.74 0.26 -1.34
N VAL A 55 -5.62 0.98 -1.34
CA VAL A 55 -5.40 2.19 -2.12
C VAL A 55 -4.47 1.88 -3.28
N HIS A 56 -4.83 2.37 -4.47
CA HIS A 56 -3.98 2.28 -5.65
C HIS A 56 -3.02 3.49 -5.69
N PRO A 57 -1.73 3.31 -6.03
CA PRO A 57 -0.75 4.39 -6.07
C PRO A 57 -1.14 5.55 -7.01
N ASP A 58 -1.87 5.30 -8.10
CA ASP A 58 -2.32 6.35 -9.03
C ASP A 58 -3.22 7.40 -8.37
N LEU A 59 -3.93 7.02 -7.29
CA LEU A 59 -4.74 7.94 -6.51
C LEU A 59 -3.90 8.97 -5.75
N ALA A 60 -2.57 8.81 -5.70
CA ALA A 60 -1.68 9.76 -5.03
C ALA A 60 -1.66 11.14 -5.69
N LEU A 61 -2.02 11.26 -6.96
CA LEU A 61 -2.15 12.53 -7.67
C LEU A 61 -3.31 13.36 -7.11
N ASP A 62 -4.41 12.69 -6.73
CA ASP A 62 -5.54 13.30 -6.03
C ASP A 62 -5.23 13.41 -4.53
N ARG A 63 -4.87 14.61 -4.09
CA ARG A 63 -4.42 14.86 -2.71
C ARG A 63 -5.52 14.61 -1.68
N GLU A 64 -6.76 14.95 -1.99
CA GLU A 64 -7.88 14.80 -1.05
C GLU A 64 -8.23 13.34 -0.88
N ARG A 65 -8.40 12.63 -2.00
CA ARG A 65 -8.71 11.21 -2.00
C ARG A 65 -7.59 10.38 -1.38
N TRP A 66 -6.33 10.71 -1.67
CA TRP A 66 -5.18 10.09 -1.01
C TRP A 66 -5.19 10.31 0.51
N GLY A 67 -5.48 11.52 0.96
CA GLY A 67 -5.52 11.86 2.39
C GLY A 67 -6.60 11.10 3.13
N HIS A 68 -7.80 10.99 2.54
CA HIS A 68 -8.92 10.25 3.11
C HIS A 68 -8.63 8.75 3.18
N ASP A 69 -8.17 8.16 2.08
CA ASP A 69 -8.03 6.70 1.98
C ASP A 69 -6.80 6.16 2.73
N THR A 70 -5.75 6.96 2.89
CA THR A 70 -4.56 6.57 3.67
C THR A 70 -4.73 6.74 5.18
N ARG A 71 -5.71 7.54 5.62
CA ARG A 71 -6.06 7.71 7.04
C ARG A 71 -6.81 6.51 7.63
N ILE A 72 -7.30 5.59 6.80
CA ILE A 72 -8.13 4.47 7.26
C ILE A 72 -7.32 3.59 8.23
N PRO A 73 -7.74 3.48 9.50
CA PRO A 73 -6.97 2.75 10.47
C PRO A 73 -7.07 1.23 10.25
N ARG A 74 -5.97 0.52 10.58
CA ARG A 74 -5.74 -0.90 10.26
C ARG A 74 -6.87 -1.85 10.72
N TYR A 75 -7.68 -1.44 11.69
CA TYR A 75 -8.80 -2.22 12.21
C TYR A 75 -10.05 -2.19 11.30
N GLU A 76 -10.31 -1.10 10.58
CA GLU A 76 -11.48 -1.01 9.69
C GLU A 76 -11.34 -1.90 8.45
N LEU A 77 -10.10 -2.05 7.99
CA LEU A 77 -9.74 -2.91 6.87
C LEU A 77 -9.94 -4.40 7.21
N LYS A 78 -9.70 -4.78 8.47
CA LYS A 78 -10.04 -6.13 8.99
C LYS A 78 -11.56 -6.35 9.00
N LYS A 79 -12.36 -5.34 9.39
CA LYS A 79 -13.83 -5.43 9.38
C LYS A 79 -14.38 -5.59 7.96
N LYS A 80 -13.93 -4.77 6.99
CA LYS A 80 -14.37 -4.90 5.58
C LYS A 80 -14.02 -6.26 4.97
N LYS A 81 -12.81 -6.80 5.22
CA LYS A 81 -12.43 -8.15 4.77
C LYS A 81 -13.28 -9.25 5.40
N LYS A 82 -13.57 -9.16 6.71
CA LYS A 82 -14.42 -10.13 7.41
C LYS A 82 -15.86 -10.11 6.87
N SER A 83 -16.40 -8.93 6.61
CA SER A 83 -17.74 -8.75 6.02
C SER A 83 -17.81 -9.33 4.60
N ARG A 84 -16.84 -9.00 3.72
CA ARG A 84 -16.75 -9.59 2.37
C ARG A 84 -16.69 -11.11 2.39
N ARG A 85 -15.87 -11.71 3.27
CA ARG A 85 -15.77 -13.18 3.42
C ARG A 85 -17.09 -13.82 3.82
N ARG A 86 -17.84 -13.19 4.74
CA ARG A 86 -19.18 -13.63 5.14
C ARG A 86 -20.16 -13.56 3.98
N PHE A 87 -20.13 -12.47 3.23
CA PHE A 87 -20.99 -12.28 2.05
C PHE A 87 -20.69 -13.30 0.94
N THR A 88 -19.41 -13.57 0.66
CA THR A 88 -19.02 -14.59 -0.32
C THR A 88 -19.39 -16.01 0.12
N ALA A 89 -19.30 -16.31 1.42
CA ALA A 89 -19.72 -17.60 1.96
C ALA A 89 -21.24 -17.77 1.84
N LEU A 90 -22.01 -16.72 2.10
CA LEU A 90 -23.46 -16.70 1.94
C LEU A 90 -23.88 -16.91 0.48
N LEU A 91 -23.29 -16.17 -0.47
CA LEU A 91 -23.58 -16.35 -1.90
C LEU A 91 -23.23 -17.76 -2.41
N ARG A 92 -22.17 -18.36 -1.87
CA ARG A 92 -21.75 -19.74 -2.19
C ARG A 92 -22.68 -20.79 -1.58
N SER A 93 -23.38 -20.46 -0.48
CA SER A 93 -24.40 -21.29 0.16
C SER A 93 -25.75 -21.22 -0.57
N ILE A 94 -26.07 -20.11 -1.23
CA ILE A 94 -27.33 -19.91 -1.96
C ILE A 94 -27.25 -20.53 -3.38
N ARG A 95 -26.05 -20.59 -3.97
CA ARG A 95 -25.79 -21.23 -5.28
C ARG A 95 -25.62 -22.76 -5.22
N ARG A 96 -25.93 -23.37 -4.08
CA ARG A 96 -25.81 -24.80 -3.81
C ARG A 96 -27.20 -25.37 -3.57
#